data_AF-A0A8P4KES9-F1
#
_entry.id   AF-A0A8P4KES9-F1
#
_cell.length_a   1.000
_cell.length_b   1.000
_cell.length_c   1.000
_cell.angle_alpha   90.00
_cell.angle_beta   90.00
_cell.angle_gamma   90.00
#
_symmetry.space_group_name_H-M   'P 1'
#
loop_
_entity.id
_entity.type
_entity.pdbx_description
1 polymer ?
#
loop_
_entity_poly.entity_id
_entity_poly.type
_entity_poly.pdbx_seq_one_letter_code
_entity_poly.pdbx_strand_id
1 'polypeptide(L)'
;CMWLEHTPTYTFISVILVVSTEKVITCASSSNVQHLSCDMGVISVQAALYGRADNETCGEGRPQQQLANTECSLEGTVDILKKSCNGKNSCTIEASNSVFGDPCVGTYKYLEVAYTCICK
;
A
#
# COMPACT_ATOMS: atom_id res chain seq x y z
N CYS A 1 -1.57 8.31 -19.69
CA CYS A 1 -0.27 8.76 -19.19
C CYS A 1 0.44 7.55 -18.62
N MET A 2 1.01 6.78 -19.54
CA MET A 2 2.19 6.00 -19.26
C MET A 2 3.35 6.99 -19.45
N TRP A 3 4.36 6.92 -18.58
CA TRP A 3 5.64 7.51 -18.90
C TRP A 3 6.17 6.77 -20.13
N LEU A 4 6.05 7.39 -21.29
CA LEU A 4 6.83 7.04 -22.48
C LEU A 4 8.27 7.46 -22.19
N GLU A 5 8.99 6.71 -21.36
CA GLU A 5 10.45 6.82 -21.32
C GLU A 5 10.98 6.22 -22.64
N HIS A 6 11.04 7.08 -23.65
CA HIS A 6 11.76 6.83 -24.89
C HIS A 6 13.24 6.67 -24.56
N THR A 7 13.74 5.44 -24.54
CA THR A 7 15.13 5.18 -24.90
C THR A 7 15.14 4.58 -26.31
N PRO A 8 15.72 5.26 -27.32
CA PRO A 8 15.70 4.79 -28.69
C PRO A 8 16.87 3.83 -28.87
N THR A 9 16.65 2.51 -28.96
CA THR A 9 17.57 1.61 -29.73
C THR A 9 17.19 0.13 -29.83
N TYR A 10 16.12 -0.42 -29.24
CA TYR A 10 15.89 -1.88 -29.35
C TYR A 10 14.48 -2.32 -29.75
N THR A 11 14.50 -3.25 -30.70
CA THR A 11 13.48 -3.93 -31.52
C THR A 11 12.29 -4.57 -30.79
N PHE A 12 11.13 -4.59 -31.48
CA PHE A 12 9.92 -5.42 -31.30
C PHE A 12 9.90 -6.43 -30.14
N ILE A 13 9.31 -6.05 -29.01
CA ILE A 13 8.86 -6.96 -27.93
C ILE A 13 7.48 -6.46 -27.47
N SER A 14 6.56 -7.39 -27.22
CA SER A 14 5.18 -7.22 -26.76
C SER A 14 4.96 -5.97 -25.90
N VAL A 15 3.85 -5.26 -26.12
CA VAL A 15 3.41 -4.11 -25.30
C VAL A 15 3.05 -4.62 -23.90
N ILE A 16 4.06 -4.97 -23.10
CA ILE A 16 3.92 -5.10 -21.66
C ILE A 16 3.72 -3.65 -21.21
N LEU A 17 2.50 -3.31 -20.84
CA LEU A 17 2.20 -2.09 -20.10
C LEU A 17 3.04 -2.17 -18.83
N VAL A 18 4.22 -1.54 -18.81
CA VAL A 18 5.03 -1.40 -17.60
C VAL A 18 4.31 -0.36 -16.74
N VAL A 19 3.25 -0.80 -16.06
CA VAL A 19 2.57 0.02 -15.06
C VAL A 19 3.47 0.01 -13.83
N SER A 20 4.09 1.16 -13.53
CA SER A 20 4.90 1.32 -12.32
C SER A 20 3.99 1.20 -11.10
N THR A 21 4.23 0.17 -10.29
CA THR A 21 3.53 -0.03 -9.01
C THR A 21 4.36 0.60 -7.90
N GLU A 22 3.76 1.54 -7.18
CA GLU A 22 4.35 2.16 -6.00
C GLU A 22 3.87 1.43 -4.75
N LYS A 23 4.82 1.08 -3.87
CA LYS A 23 4.54 0.46 -2.57
C LYS A 23 4.86 1.47 -1.47
N VAL A 24 3.89 1.72 -0.59
CA VAL A 24 4.04 2.63 0.54
C VAL A 24 3.62 1.92 1.82
N ILE A 25 4.38 2.16 2.89
CA ILE A 25 4.18 1.54 4.20
C ILE A 25 3.99 2.64 5.23
N THR A 26 2.98 2.48 6.09
CA THR A 26 2.73 3.33 7.26
C THR A 26 2.57 2.47 8.49
N CYS A 27 3.37 2.72 9.53
CA CYS A 27 3.27 2.01 10.81
C CYS A 27 1.94 2.33 11.50
N ALA A 28 1.28 1.31 12.05
CA ALA A 28 -0.06 1.51 12.61
C ALA A 28 -0.02 2.32 13.91
N SER A 29 -0.79 3.40 13.97
CA SER A 29 -0.98 4.20 15.18
C SER A 29 -2.33 4.93 15.12
N SER A 30 -2.74 5.57 16.21
CA SER A 30 -3.96 6.38 16.25
C SER A 30 -3.86 7.71 15.47
N SER A 31 -2.65 8.11 15.05
CA SER A 31 -2.39 9.41 14.40
C SER A 31 -1.70 9.29 13.04
N ASN A 32 -1.21 8.10 12.68
CA ASN A 32 -0.49 7.91 11.43
C ASN A 32 -1.48 7.73 10.28
N VAL A 33 -1.23 8.46 9.21
CA VAL A 33 -2.03 8.44 7.99
C VAL A 33 -1.16 8.02 6.81
N GLN A 34 -1.72 7.16 5.97
CA GLN A 34 -1.15 6.79 4.69
C GLN A 34 -1.65 7.78 3.64
N HIS A 35 -0.70 8.46 2.99
CA HIS A 35 -0.97 9.32 1.85
C HIS A 35 -0.61 8.61 0.55
N LEU A 36 -1.52 8.61 -0.41
CA LEU A 36 -1.32 8.15 -1.79
C LEU A 36 -1.59 9.32 -2.71
N SER A 37 -0.77 9.51 -3.75
CA SER A 37 -0.95 10.61 -4.69
C SER A 37 -0.42 10.25 -6.07
N CYS A 38 -1.09 10.78 -7.09
CA CYS A 38 -0.66 10.67 -8.47
C CYS A 38 -0.36 12.06 -9.03
N ASP A 39 0.81 12.27 -9.63
CA ASP A 39 1.08 13.53 -10.34
C ASP A 39 0.14 13.71 -11.54
N MET A 40 -0.14 12.61 -12.25
CA MET A 40 -1.11 12.54 -13.33
C MET A 40 -1.97 11.29 -13.22
N GLY A 41 -3.25 11.43 -13.55
CA GLY A 41 -4.21 10.33 -13.52
C GLY A 41 -4.84 10.12 -12.13
N VAL A 42 -5.28 8.90 -11.89
CA VAL A 42 -6.00 8.49 -10.69
C VAL A 42 -5.42 7.22 -10.10
N ILE A 43 -5.55 7.10 -8.79
CA ILE A 43 -5.10 5.94 -8.01
C ILE A 43 -5.91 4.71 -8.43
N SER A 44 -5.18 3.62 -8.65
CA SER A 44 -5.70 2.26 -8.75
C SER A 44 -4.93 1.39 -7.78
N VAL A 45 -5.58 1.00 -6.68
CA VAL A 45 -5.02 0.08 -5.68
C VAL A 45 -4.91 -1.32 -6.26
N GLN A 46 -3.71 -1.90 -6.20
CA GLN A 46 -3.40 -3.23 -6.71
C GLN A 46 -3.41 -4.27 -5.59
N ALA A 47 -2.73 -3.98 -4.49
CA ALA A 47 -2.69 -4.82 -3.30
C ALA A 47 -2.59 -3.96 -2.03
N ALA A 48 -2.97 -4.54 -0.90
CA ALA A 48 -2.90 -3.89 0.39
C ALA A 48 -2.87 -4.93 1.51
N LEU A 49 -2.17 -4.61 2.58
CA LEU A 49 -2.07 -5.42 3.80
C LEU A 49 -2.23 -4.52 5.01
N TYR A 50 -3.13 -4.89 5.92
CA TYR A 50 -3.19 -4.33 7.27
C TYR A 50 -2.92 -5.44 8.26
N GLY A 51 -1.78 -5.38 8.94
CA GLY A 51 -1.30 -6.50 9.74
C GLY A 51 0.22 -6.46 9.90
N ARG A 52 0.86 -7.62 9.79
CA ARG A 52 2.31 -7.80 9.82
C ARG A 52 2.69 -9.04 9.01
N ALA A 53 3.53 -8.84 7.99
CA ALA A 53 4.09 -9.89 7.13
C ALA A 53 5.57 -10.20 7.42
N ASP A 54 6.24 -9.38 8.23
CA ASP A 54 7.66 -9.54 8.56
C ASP A 54 8.01 -8.91 9.93
N ASN A 55 9.20 -9.23 10.45
CA ASN A 55 9.65 -8.80 11.79
C ASN A 55 10.50 -7.51 11.78
N GLU A 56 10.78 -6.91 10.62
CA GLU A 56 11.66 -5.74 10.48
C GLU A 56 10.85 -4.46 10.30
N THR A 57 9.83 -4.50 9.45
CA THR A 57 8.96 -3.39 9.11
C THR A 57 8.30 -2.83 10.36
N CYS A 58 8.50 -1.53 10.58
CA CYS A 58 8.00 -0.82 11.76
C CYS A 58 8.43 -1.46 13.09
N GLY A 59 9.60 -2.11 13.13
CA GLY A 59 10.11 -2.84 14.29
C GLY A 59 11.00 -2.03 15.24
N GLU A 60 11.46 -0.85 14.83
CA GLU A 60 12.40 -0.05 15.64
C GLU A 60 11.83 0.29 17.03
N GLY A 61 12.60 -0.01 18.08
CA GLY A 61 12.22 0.24 19.47
C GLY A 61 11.08 -0.63 20.00
N ARG A 62 10.65 -1.66 19.27
CA ARG A 62 9.53 -2.52 19.67
C ARG A 62 9.99 -3.82 20.34
N PRO A 63 9.24 -4.34 21.34
CA PRO A 63 9.47 -5.66 21.90
C PRO A 63 9.31 -6.76 20.84
N GLN A 64 10.18 -7.77 20.88
CA GLN A 64 10.15 -8.91 19.95
C GLN A 64 8.79 -9.63 19.91
N GLN A 65 8.08 -9.69 21.04
CA GLN A 65 6.75 -10.29 21.14
C GLN A 65 5.72 -9.59 20.24
N GLN A 66 5.87 -8.28 20.01
CA GLN A 66 4.98 -7.51 19.13
C GLN A 66 5.30 -7.70 17.64
N LEU A 67 6.48 -8.25 17.32
CA LEU A 67 7.01 -8.43 15.96
C LEU A 67 6.99 -9.90 15.49
N ALA A 68 6.78 -10.84 16.41
CA ALA A 68 6.92 -12.27 16.14
C ALA A 68 5.83 -12.85 15.23
N ASN A 69 4.60 -12.32 15.29
CA ASN A 69 3.52 -12.79 14.44
C ASN A 69 3.57 -12.13 13.06
N THR A 70 4.16 -12.83 12.09
CA THR A 70 4.30 -12.40 10.69
C THR A 70 3.25 -13.00 9.76
N GLU A 71 2.28 -13.73 10.29
CA GLU A 71 1.15 -14.28 9.54
C GLU A 71 -0.14 -13.49 9.82
N CYS A 72 0.01 -12.24 10.27
CA CYS A 72 -1.12 -11.37 10.55
C CYS A 72 -1.51 -10.58 9.31
N SER A 73 -2.72 -10.81 8.80
CA SER A 73 -3.31 -10.00 7.74
C SER A 73 -4.82 -9.92 7.93
N LEU A 74 -5.37 -8.72 7.79
CA LEU A 74 -6.81 -8.51 7.73
C LEU A 74 -7.36 -8.81 6.33
N GLU A 75 -8.28 -9.76 6.25
CA GLU A 75 -9.05 -10.01 5.03
C GLU A 75 -9.90 -8.79 4.63
N GLY A 76 -9.95 -8.50 3.33
CA GLY A 76 -10.71 -7.36 2.81
C GLY A 76 -10.00 -6.00 2.91
N THR A 77 -8.76 -5.94 3.40
CA THR A 77 -7.96 -4.69 3.42
C THR A 77 -7.95 -4.01 2.04
N VAL A 78 -7.71 -4.78 0.97
CA VAL A 78 -7.69 -4.27 -0.41
C VAL A 78 -9.00 -3.58 -0.78
N ASP A 79 -10.14 -4.13 -0.39
CA ASP A 79 -11.45 -3.59 -0.75
C ASP A 79 -11.75 -2.28 -0.01
N ILE A 80 -11.32 -2.18 1.26
CA ILE A 80 -11.39 -0.93 2.03
C ILE A 80 -10.59 0.18 1.33
N LEU A 81 -9.37 -0.14 0.89
CA LEU A 81 -8.51 0.82 0.19
C LEU A 81 -9.06 1.18 -1.19
N LYS A 82 -9.53 0.19 -1.97
CA LYS A 82 -10.16 0.44 -3.28
C LYS A 82 -11.37 1.36 -3.14
N LYS A 83 -12.26 1.08 -2.19
CA LYS A 83 -13.44 1.92 -1.93
C LYS A 83 -13.06 3.35 -1.52
N SER A 84 -11.98 3.50 -0.76
CA SER A 84 -11.57 4.81 -0.24
C SER A 84 -10.76 5.63 -1.24
N CYS A 85 -9.93 5.01 -2.06
CA CYS A 85 -8.89 5.68 -2.85
C CYS A 85 -9.04 5.58 -4.36
N ASN A 86 -9.65 4.51 -4.90
CA ASN A 86 -9.68 4.33 -6.36
C ASN A 86 -10.39 5.49 -7.06
N GLY A 87 -9.83 5.90 -8.20
CA GLY A 87 -10.43 6.94 -9.05
C GLY A 87 -10.22 8.36 -8.55
N LYS A 88 -9.55 8.56 -7.41
CA LYS A 88 -9.10 9.86 -6.89
C LYS A 88 -7.65 10.12 -7.31
N ASN A 89 -7.27 11.39 -7.42
CA ASN A 89 -5.88 11.78 -7.68
C ASN A 89 -5.01 11.70 -6.41
N SER A 90 -5.60 11.97 -5.24
CA SER A 90 -4.97 11.81 -3.93
C SER A 90 -5.92 11.14 -2.93
N CYS A 91 -5.37 10.37 -2.00
CA CYS A 91 -6.11 9.69 -0.94
C CYS A 91 -5.33 9.74 0.37
N THR A 92 -6.05 9.98 1.46
CA THR A 92 -5.53 9.89 2.83
C THR A 92 -6.39 8.92 3.62
N ILE A 93 -5.77 7.98 4.30
CA ILE A 93 -6.45 6.99 5.15
C ILE A 93 -5.63 6.72 6.42
N GLU A 94 -6.29 6.63 7.57
CA GLU A 94 -5.60 6.32 8.82
C GLU A 94 -5.13 4.87 8.85
N ALA A 95 -3.87 4.65 9.23
CA ALA A 95 -3.33 3.31 9.48
C ALA A 95 -3.69 2.84 10.91
N SER A 96 -4.98 2.78 11.22
CA SER A 96 -5.47 2.60 12.60
C SER A 96 -6.48 1.46 12.73
N ASN A 97 -6.59 0.89 13.93
CA ASN A 97 -7.62 -0.09 14.26
C ASN A 97 -9.04 0.50 14.13
N SER A 98 -9.20 1.82 14.13
CA SER A 98 -10.51 2.47 13.95
C SER A 98 -11.04 2.29 12.52
N VAL A 99 -10.15 2.20 11.53
CA VAL A 99 -10.50 2.00 10.12
C VAL A 99 -10.56 0.51 9.77
N PHE A 100 -9.59 -0.27 10.26
CA PHE A 100 -9.38 -1.65 9.83
C PHE A 100 -9.82 -2.70 10.86
N GLY A 101 -10.15 -2.31 12.09
CA GLY A 101 -10.30 -3.27 13.20
C GLY A 101 -8.96 -3.83 13.68
N ASP A 102 -8.99 -4.90 14.49
CA ASP A 102 -7.77 -5.56 14.98
C ASP A 102 -7.75 -7.05 14.61
N PRO A 103 -7.02 -7.45 13.54
CA PRO A 103 -6.92 -8.85 13.12
C PRO A 103 -6.01 -9.71 14.02
N CYS A 104 -5.14 -9.10 14.84
CA CYS A 104 -4.13 -9.81 15.63
C CYS A 104 -3.72 -9.00 16.87
N VAL A 105 -4.53 -9.12 17.93
CA VAL A 105 -4.30 -8.40 19.19
C VAL A 105 -2.92 -8.74 19.77
N GLY A 106 -2.19 -7.72 20.21
CA GLY A 106 -0.84 -7.84 20.76
C GLY A 106 0.29 -7.80 19.71
N THR A 107 -0.05 -7.88 18.42
CA THR A 107 0.91 -7.68 17.32
C THR A 107 0.90 -6.21 16.89
N TYR A 108 2.08 -5.61 16.78
CA TYR A 108 2.19 -4.26 16.24
C TYR A 108 2.02 -4.32 14.72
N LYS A 109 1.11 -3.54 14.16
CA LYS A 109 0.72 -3.66 12.74
C LYS A 109 1.33 -2.54 11.89
N TYR A 110 1.21 -2.68 10.58
CA TYR A 110 1.43 -1.64 9.60
C TYR A 110 0.42 -1.78 8.47
N LEU A 111 0.16 -0.66 7.79
CA LEU A 111 -0.57 -0.61 6.54
C LEU A 111 0.45 -0.57 5.41
N GLU A 112 0.40 -1.54 4.52
CA GLU A 112 1.13 -1.55 3.27
C GLU A 112 0.14 -1.42 2.11
N VAL A 113 0.41 -0.52 1.16
CA VAL A 113 -0.42 -0.33 -0.03
C VAL A 113 0.45 -0.32 -1.27
N ALA A 114 0.13 -1.19 -2.22
CA ALA A 114 0.66 -1.18 -3.57
C ALA A 114 -0.38 -0.57 -4.51
N TYR A 115 -0.05 0.54 -5.17
CA TYR A 115 -0.96 1.25 -6.07
C TYR A 115 -0.26 1.70 -7.34
N THR A 116 -1.05 2.02 -8.35
CA THR A 116 -0.58 2.52 -9.63
C THR A 116 -1.39 3.76 -10.00
N CYS A 117 -0.77 4.70 -10.72
CA CYS A 117 -1.47 5.83 -11.30
C CYS A 117 -1.87 5.51 -12.74
N ILE A 118 -3.18 5.44 -12.99
CA ILE A 118 -3.73 5.19 -14.32
C ILE A 118 -4.38 6.46 -14.86
N CYS A 119 -4.28 6.70 -16.16
CA CYS A 119 -5.01 7.82 -16.75
C CYS A 119 -6.44 7.43 -17.04
N LYS A 120 -7.34 8.34 -16.65
CA LYS A 120 -8.73 8.29 -17.04
C LYS A 120 -8.89 8.78 -18.48
#